data_AF-A0A523VJV0-F1
#
_entry.id   AF-A0A523VJV0-F1
#
_cell.length_a   1.000
_cell.length_b   1.000
_cell.length_c   1.000
_cell.angle_alpha   90.00
_cell.angle_beta   90.00
_cell.angle_gamma   90.00
#
_symmetry.space_group_name_H-M   'P 1'
#
loop_
_entity.id
_entity.type
_entity.pdbx_description
1 polymer ?
#
loop_
_entity_poly.entity_id
_entity_poly.type
_entity_poly.pdbx_seq_one_letter_code
_entity_poly.pdbx_strand_id
1 'polypeptide(L)'
;MNCTVCGNPLLFDRVAFHCSCGAFVHAYCWDEHVLQAHRPPFEIGAVSLDGQFEVRESETESPVSEAQESQEQGSEEQISEEESTEEQTTPLLG
;
A
#
# COMPACT_ATOMS: atom_id res chain seq x y z
N MET A 1 -30.37 5.36 13.91
CA MET A 1 -29.11 5.59 13.16
C MET A 1 -28.58 4.23 12.71
N ASN A 2 -27.76 4.19 11.66
CA ASN A 2 -27.28 2.93 11.07
C ASN A 2 -25.75 2.88 11.15
N CYS A 3 -25.19 1.68 11.18
CA CYS A 3 -23.75 1.46 11.15
C CYS A 3 -23.20 1.86 9.76
N THR A 4 -22.17 2.70 9.73
CA THR A 4 -21.58 3.18 8.46
C THR A 4 -20.84 2.09 7.68
N VAL A 5 -20.48 0.98 8.33
CA VAL A 5 -19.80 -0.16 7.70
C VAL A 5 -20.82 -1.15 7.11
N CYS A 6 -21.62 -1.79 7.95
CA CYS A 6 -22.51 -2.88 7.52
C CYS A 6 -23.94 -2.43 7.14
N GLY A 7 -24.24 -1.12 7.16
CA GLY A 7 -25.54 -0.53 6.82
C GLY A 7 -26.70 -0.82 7.79
N ASN A 8 -26.56 -1.83 8.65
CA ASN A 8 -27.60 -2.30 9.57
C ASN A 8 -27.90 -1.28 10.69
N PRO A 9 -29.14 -1.26 11.23
CA PRO A 9 -29.51 -0.38 12.34
C PRO A 9 -28.63 -0.54 13.58
N LEU A 10 -28.25 0.58 14.17
CA LEU A 10 -27.71 0.66 15.52
C LEU A 10 -28.90 0.65 16.48
N LEU A 11 -29.17 -0.53 17.03
CA LEU A 11 -30.32 -0.78 17.90
C LEU A 11 -30.15 -0.07 19.25
N PHE A 12 -31.25 0.40 19.81
CA PHE A 12 -31.31 0.97 21.16
C PHE A 12 -30.80 -0.04 22.20
N ASP A 13 -30.17 0.46 23.27
CA ASP A 13 -29.58 -0.31 24.37
C ASP A 13 -28.48 -1.33 23.95
N ARG A 14 -27.83 -1.12 22.79
CA ARG A 14 -26.63 -1.86 22.38
C ARG A 14 -25.41 -0.96 22.30
N VAL A 15 -24.24 -1.53 22.62
CA VAL A 15 -22.95 -0.85 22.50
C VAL A 15 -22.69 -0.46 21.04
N ALA A 16 -22.44 0.82 20.82
CA ALA A 16 -22.03 1.43 19.57
C ALA A 16 -20.86 2.37 19.83
N PHE A 17 -19.94 2.46 18.88
CA PHE A 17 -18.83 3.42 18.92
C PHE A 17 -19.17 4.63 18.05
N HIS A 18 -18.69 5.80 18.49
CA HIS A 18 -18.71 7.05 17.74
C HIS A 18 -17.26 7.49 17.52
N CYS A 19 -16.83 7.55 16.26
CA CYS A 19 -15.50 8.01 15.91
C CYS A 19 -15.46 9.55 15.82
N SER A 20 -14.28 10.15 15.99
CA SER A 20 -14.07 11.60 15.85
C SER A 20 -14.36 12.13 14.44
N CYS A 21 -14.39 11.26 13.42
CA CYS A 21 -14.85 11.59 12.07
C CYS A 21 -16.38 11.65 11.91
N GLY A 22 -17.16 11.46 12.99
CA GLY A 22 -18.62 11.49 12.99
C GLY A 22 -19.29 10.17 12.58
N ALA A 23 -18.52 9.12 12.30
CA ALA A 23 -19.04 7.78 12.02
C ALA A 23 -19.60 7.11 13.28
N PHE A 24 -20.73 6.42 13.13
CA PHE A 24 -21.30 5.55 14.17
C PHE A 24 -21.28 4.10 13.70
N VAL A 25 -20.76 3.18 14.51
CA VAL A 25 -20.60 1.76 14.15
C VAL A 25 -20.93 0.80 15.29
N HIS A 26 -21.28 -0.44 14.96
CA HIS A 26 -21.38 -1.52 15.95
C HIS A 26 -19.98 -1.88 16.48
N ALA A 27 -19.91 -2.47 17.68
CA ALA A 27 -18.63 -2.92 18.24
C ALA A 27 -17.83 -3.86 17.33
N TYR A 28 -18.49 -4.81 16.65
CA TYR A 28 -17.86 -5.74 15.71
C TYR A 28 -17.51 -5.13 14.33
N CYS A 29 -17.89 -3.87 14.09
CA CYS A 29 -17.53 -3.11 12.88
C CYS A 29 -16.44 -2.07 13.14
N TRP A 30 -15.90 -1.97 14.37
CA TRP A 30 -14.94 -0.93 14.74
C TRP A 30 -13.60 -1.09 14.00
N ASP A 31 -13.02 -2.28 13.99
CA ASP A 31 -11.70 -2.51 13.40
C ASP A 31 -11.72 -2.29 11.88
N GLU A 32 -12.77 -2.75 11.20
CA GLU A 32 -12.98 -2.49 9.77
C GLU A 32 -13.16 -0.99 9.48
N HIS A 33 -13.89 -0.26 10.33
CA HIS A 33 -13.99 1.20 10.21
C HIS A 33 -12.63 1.89 10.35
N VAL A 34 -11.82 1.52 11.34
CA VAL A 34 -10.49 2.10 11.56
C VAL A 34 -9.57 1.80 10.37
N LEU A 35 -9.50 0.54 9.93
CA LEU A 35 -8.65 0.14 8.81
C LEU A 35 -9.05 0.82 7.49
N GLN A 36 -10.35 0.85 7.15
CA GLN A 36 -10.80 1.43 5.88
C GLN A 36 -10.82 2.97 5.86
N ALA A 37 -11.30 3.61 6.94
CA ALA A 37 -11.53 5.06 6.97
C ALA A 37 -10.33 5.87 7.48
N HIS A 38 -9.49 5.28 8.34
CA HIS A 38 -8.35 5.98 8.93
C HIS A 38 -6.99 5.46 8.46
N ARG A 39 -6.89 4.24 7.91
CA ARG A 39 -5.64 3.61 7.42
C ARG A 39 -4.44 3.93 8.33
N PRO A 40 -4.50 3.61 9.64
CA PRO A 40 -3.37 3.83 10.55
C PRO A 40 -2.13 3.08 10.03
N PRO A 41 -0.91 3.58 10.24
CA PRO A 41 0.30 2.88 9.81
C PRO A 41 0.37 1.49 10.45
N PHE A 42 0.63 0.47 9.63
CA PHE A 42 0.74 -0.92 10.04
C PHE A 42 1.88 -1.61 9.28
N GLU A 43 2.42 -2.68 9.86
CA GLU A 43 3.47 -3.51 9.27
C GLU A 43 2.90 -4.89 8.95
N ILE A 44 3.32 -5.47 7.81
CA ILE A 44 2.99 -6.86 7.46
C ILE A 44 4.21 -7.71 7.78
N GLY A 45 4.01 -8.80 8.53
CA GLY A 45 5.10 -9.67 8.97
C GLY A 45 4.64 -11.07 9.34
N ALA A 46 5.57 -11.88 9.81
CA ALA A 46 5.31 -13.18 10.41
C ALA A 46 5.73 -13.15 11.89
N VAL A 47 5.15 -14.04 12.71
CA VAL A 47 5.62 -14.27 14.08
C VAL A 47 6.37 -15.60 14.10
N SER A 48 7.62 -15.59 14.55
CA SER A 48 8.45 -16.79 14.68
C SER A 48 8.01 -17.66 15.86
N LEU A 49 8.51 -18.90 15.95
CA LEU A 49 8.20 -19.79 17.06
C LEU A 49 8.74 -19.28 18.41
N ASP A 50 9.76 -18.41 18.37
CA ASP A 50 10.32 -17.71 19.54
C ASP A 50 9.53 -16.45 19.93
N GLY A 51 8.45 -16.12 19.20
CA GLY A 51 7.60 -14.96 19.44
C GLY A 51 8.09 -13.65 18.83
N GLN A 52 9.17 -13.68 18.05
CA GLN A 52 9.71 -12.49 17.37
C GLN A 52 8.84 -12.12 16.16
N PHE A 53 8.57 -10.83 15.97
CA PHE A 53 7.89 -10.34 14.76
C PHE A 53 8.93 -10.00 13.69
N GLU A 54 8.82 -10.66 12.54
CA GLU A 54 9.67 -10.50 11.36
C GLU A 54 8.87 -9.76 10.29
N VAL A 55 9.17 -8.47 10.10
CA VAL A 55 8.58 -7.65 9.03
C VAL A 55 8.93 -8.28 7.68
N ARG A 56 7.94 -8.50 6.83
CA ARG A 56 8.16 -8.84 5.43
C ARG A 56 8.46 -7.54 4.70
N GLU A 57 9.54 -7.53 3.92
CA GLU A 57 9.99 -6.37 3.15
C GLU A 57 8.81 -5.72 2.42
N SER A 58 8.46 -4.51 2.83
CA SER A 58 7.22 -3.87 2.46
C SER A 58 7.42 -2.93 1.28
N GLU A 59 6.56 -3.06 0.28
CA GLU A 59 6.13 -1.89 -0.48
C GLU A 59 5.44 -0.95 0.51
N THR A 60 6.20 -0.02 1.08
CA THR A 60 5.66 1.04 1.90
C THR A 60 4.85 1.97 1.00
N GLU A 61 3.53 1.79 0.98
CA GLU A 61 2.55 2.76 0.49
C GLU A 61 2.72 4.07 1.28
N SER A 62 3.72 4.84 0.87
CA SER A 62 4.11 6.09 1.49
C SER A 62 2.98 7.09 1.27
N PRO A 63 2.50 7.79 2.32
CA PRO A 63 1.47 8.79 2.14
C PRO A 63 1.99 9.85 1.17
N VAL A 64 1.29 10.01 0.04
CA VAL A 64 1.70 10.88 -1.06
C VAL A 64 1.91 12.30 -0.55
N SER A 65 3.18 12.64 -0.34
CA SER A 65 3.60 14.00 0.00
C SER A 65 3.90 14.70 -1.31
N GLU A 66 2.97 15.56 -1.73
CA GLU A 66 3.13 16.34 -2.96
C GLU A 66 4.35 17.26 -2.86
N ALA A 67 5.08 17.35 -3.97
CA ALA A 67 6.18 18.28 -4.26
C ALA A 67 7.38 18.29 -3.30
N GLN A 68 8.51 17.76 -3.79
CA GLN A 68 9.65 18.63 -4.05
C GLN A 68 10.35 18.23 -5.35
N GLU A 69 10.57 19.21 -6.22
CA GLU A 69 11.08 19.01 -7.58
C GLU A 69 12.62 19.02 -7.65
N SER A 70 13.14 18.14 -8.48
CA SER A 70 14.47 18.03 -9.09
C SER A 70 15.51 19.14 -8.84
N GLN A 71 16.74 18.71 -8.54
CA GLN A 71 17.85 18.98 -9.45
C GLN A 71 19.00 17.98 -9.27
N GLU A 72 19.21 17.14 -10.28
CA GLU A 72 20.40 16.29 -10.41
C GLU A 72 21.57 17.12 -10.95
N GLN A 73 22.74 17.01 -10.33
CA GLN A 73 24.02 17.31 -10.99
C GLN A 73 24.64 15.98 -11.42
N GLY A 74 24.49 15.63 -12.70
CA GLY A 74 25.15 14.45 -13.27
C GLY A 74 26.63 14.68 -13.60
N SER A 75 27.33 13.60 -13.96
CA SER A 75 28.47 13.71 -14.87
C SER A 75 28.72 12.41 -15.64
N GLU A 76 29.10 12.60 -16.90
CA GLU A 76 29.86 11.77 -17.85
C GLU A 76 29.57 10.26 -18.10
N GLU A 77 29.59 9.93 -19.38
CA GLU A 77 29.56 8.59 -19.98
C GLU A 77 30.89 7.84 -19.77
N GLN A 78 30.84 6.50 -19.77
CA GLN A 78 31.95 5.71 -20.31
C GLN A 78 31.43 4.60 -21.24
N ILE A 79 31.96 4.58 -22.47
CA ILE A 79 31.67 3.61 -23.51
C ILE A 79 32.85 2.64 -23.65
N SER A 80 32.56 1.36 -23.90
CA SER A 80 33.41 0.32 -24.54
C SER A 80 32.51 -0.93 -24.66
N GLU A 81 32.09 -1.42 -25.83
CA GLU A 81 32.83 -1.83 -27.04
C GLU A 81 33.69 -3.09 -26.83
N GLU A 82 33.10 -4.27 -27.01
CA GLU A 82 33.82 -5.39 -27.65
C GLU A 82 32.90 -6.24 -28.55
N GLU A 83 33.49 -6.75 -29.63
CA GLU A 83 32.91 -7.11 -30.93
C GLU A 83 32.67 -8.62 -31.10
N SER A 84 31.62 -8.98 -31.85
CA SER A 84 31.62 -10.20 -32.70
C SER A 84 30.55 -10.14 -33.79
N THR A 85 30.80 -10.82 -34.90
CA THR A 85 30.20 -10.53 -36.21
C THR A 85 29.40 -11.68 -36.83
N GLU A 86 28.50 -11.34 -37.77
CA GLU A 86 27.93 -12.20 -38.84
C GLU A 86 27.07 -13.41 -38.38
N GLU A 87 26.08 -13.97 -39.09
CA GLU A 87 25.32 -13.68 -40.33
C GLU A 87 23.92 -14.39 -40.17
N GLN A 88 22.87 -14.35 -41.01
CA GLN A 88 22.55 -13.82 -42.34
C GLN A 88 21.00 -13.65 -42.48
N THR A 89 20.55 -13.07 -43.59
CA THR A 89 19.28 -13.35 -44.32
C THR A 89 17.91 -13.11 -43.64
N THR A 90 17.33 -11.95 -43.96
CA THR A 90 15.90 -11.80 -44.28
C THR A 90 15.74 -11.95 -45.80
N PRO A 91 14.58 -12.35 -46.41
CA PRO A 91 13.25 -11.76 -46.19
C PRO A 91 12.09 -12.81 -46.29
N LEU A 92 10.79 -12.54 -46.57
CA LEU A 92 10.00 -11.35 -46.97
C LEU A 92 8.54 -11.55 -46.49
N LEU A 93 7.68 -10.53 -46.63
CA LEU A 93 6.24 -10.61 -46.36
C LEU A 93 5.50 -11.58 -47.30
N GLY A 94 4.40 -12.15 -46.79
CA GLY A 94 3.34 -12.84 -47.53
C GLY A 94 2.03 -12.78 -46.74
#